data_AF-A0A8J6T9V3-F1
#
_entry.id   AF-A0A8J6T9V3-F1
#
_cell.length_a   1.000
_cell.length_b   1.000
_cell.length_c   1.000
_cell.angle_alpha   90.00
_cell.angle_beta   90.00
_cell.angle_gamma   90.00
#
_symmetry.space_group_name_H-M   'P 1'
#
loop_
_entity.id
_entity.type
_entity.pdbx_description
1 polymer ?
#
loop_
_entity_poly.entity_id
_entity_poly.type
_entity_poly.pdbx_seq_one_letter_code
_entity_poly.pdbx_strand_id
1 'polypeptide(L)' 'MWKILTIIAFISLIASFFRGKNAVWGGATIGLIIGTIVAVFQKFNWPVLYKAIIIGILVGVIADIFGLLSDFLKKKS' A
#
# COMPACT_ATOMS: atom_id res chain seq x y z
N MET A 1 -5.42 11.49 14.13
CA MET A 1 -4.53 10.31 13.99
C MET A 1 -4.38 9.82 12.55
N TRP A 2 -5.45 9.52 11.80
CA TRP A 2 -5.34 8.98 10.42
C TRP A 2 -4.65 9.89 9.39
N LYS A 3 -4.68 11.21 9.58
CA LYS A 3 -4.03 12.18 8.67
C LYS A 3 -2.53 11.90 8.45
N ILE A 4 -1.82 11.47 9.50
CA ILE A 4 -0.39 11.14 9.42
C ILE A 4 -0.17 9.90 8.54
N LEU A 5 -0.99 8.86 8.71
CA LEU A 5 -0.93 7.67 7.85
C LEU A 5 -1.28 8.00 6.40
N THR A 6 -2.25 8.90 6.16
CA THR A 6 -2.57 9.35 4.81
C THR A 6 -1.38 10.03 4.15
N ILE A 7 -0.68 10.90 4.89
CA ILE A 7 0.52 11.58 4.40
C ILE A 7 1.63 10.57 4.07
N ILE A 8 1.90 9.61 4.97
CA ILE A 8 2.91 8.57 4.75
C ILE A 8 2.59 7.71 3.53
N ALA A 9 1.31 7.32 3.37
CA ALA A 9 0.86 6.55 2.22
C ALA A 9 1.00 7.35 0.92
N PHE A 10 0.64 8.64 0.93
CA PHE A 10 0.73 9.51 -0.25
C PHE A 10 2.19 9.75 -0.66
N ILE A 11 3.07 10.02 0.30
CA ILE A 11 4.51 10.16 0.08
C ILE A 11 5.10 8.86 -0.46
N SER A 12 4.74 7.71 0.12
CA SER A 12 5.24 6.40 -0.33
C SER A 12 4.78 6.07 -1.76
N LEU A 13 3.55 6.43 -2.10
CA LEU A 13 2.99 6.22 -3.44
C LEU A 13 3.66 7.12 -4.48
N ILE A 14 3.93 8.39 -4.14
CA ILE A 14 4.69 9.33 -5.00
C ILE A 14 6.15 8.89 -5.15
N ALA A 15 6.81 8.52 -4.05
CA ALA A 15 8.19 8.06 -4.07
C ALA A 15 8.35 6.77 -4.90
N SER A 16 7.33 5.92 -4.89
CA SER A 16 7.29 4.68 -5.67
C SER A 16 6.72 4.87 -7.07
N PHE A 17 6.32 6.07 -7.47
CA PHE A 17 5.74 6.31 -8.81
C PHE A 17 6.80 6.18 -9.90
N PHE A 18 8.05 6.54 -9.61
CA PHE A 18 9.15 6.52 -10.59
C PHE A 18 9.93 5.19 -10.64
N ARG A 19 9.66 4.24 -9.74
CA ARG A 19 10.51 3.03 -9.58
C ARG A 19 10.13 1.81 -10.44
N GLY A 20 9.20 1.92 -11.38
CA GLY A 20 8.81 0.79 -12.23
C GLY A 20 7.96 -0.26 -11.47
N LYS A 21 8.33 -1.55 -11.52
CA LYS A 21 7.58 -2.64 -10.85
C LYS A 21 7.77 -2.58 -9.33
N ASN A 22 6.79 -1.99 -8.62
CA ASN A 22 6.86 -1.82 -7.17
C ASN A 22 5.69 -2.48 -6.46
N ALA A 23 5.96 -3.12 -5.32
CA ALA A 23 4.94 -3.77 -4.50
C ALA A 23 3.96 -2.75 -3.87
N VAL A 24 4.36 -1.48 -3.76
CA VAL A 24 3.52 -0.36 -3.29
C VAL A 24 2.31 -0.14 -4.20
N TRP A 25 2.51 -0.19 -5.53
CA TRP A 25 1.41 -0.06 -6.48
C TRP A 25 0.46 -1.25 -6.40
N GLY A 26 1.01 -2.47 -6.32
CA GLY A 26 0.20 -3.67 -6.11
C GLY A 26 -0.60 -3.62 -4.81
N GLY A 27 0.02 -3.17 -3.72
CA GLY A 27 -0.63 -2.96 -2.43
C GLY A 27 -1.75 -1.92 -2.47
N ALA A 28 -1.55 -0.81 -3.20
CA ALA A 28 -2.58 0.20 -3.42
C ALA A 28 -3.78 -0.36 -4.18
N THR A 29 -3.55 -1.13 -5.25
CA THR A 29 -4.62 -1.74 -6.05
C THR A 29 -5.40 -2.78 -5.24
N ILE A 30 -4.70 -3.68 -4.53
CA ILE A 30 -5.32 -4.69 -3.67
C ILE A 30 -6.11 -4.02 -2.54
N GLY A 31 -5.55 -2.98 -1.91
CA GLY A 31 -6.22 -2.20 -0.88
C GLY A 31 -7.48 -1.50 -1.38
N LEU A 32 -7.49 -1.01 -2.62
CA LEU A 32 -8.66 -0.43 -3.26
C LEU A 32 -9.73 -1.49 -3.56
N ILE A 33 -9.33 -2.65 -4.10
CA ILE A 33 -10.26 -3.75 -4.40
C ILE A 33 -10.91 -4.27 -3.10
N ILE A 34 -10.10 -4.64 -2.10
CA ILE A 34 -10.60 -5.14 -0.81
C ILE A 34 -11.42 -4.06 -0.11
N GLY A 35 -10.94 -2.81 -0.13
CA GLY A 35 -11.64 -1.68 0.46
C GLY A 35 -13.00 -1.43 -0.17
N THR A 36 -13.12 -1.60 -1.49
CA THR A 36 -14.37 -1.42 -2.22
C THR A 36 -15.34 -2.53 -1.87
N ILE A 37 -14.88 -3.79 -1.84
CA ILE A 37 -15.68 -4.94 -1.42
C ILE A 37 -16.23 -4.70 -0.02
N VAL A 38 -15.38 -4.39 0.96
CA VAL A 38 -15.80 -4.15 2.35
C VAL A 38 -16.74 -2.94 2.47
N ALA A 39 -16.48 -1.86 1.71
CA ALA A 39 -17.33 -0.68 1.73
C ALA A 39 -18.74 -0.98 1.21
N VAL A 40 -18.88 -1.79 0.15
CA VAL A 40 -20.19 -2.20 -0.39
C VAL A 40 -21.01 -2.93 0.67
N PHE A 41 -20.39 -3.85 1.43
CA PHE A 41 -21.08 -4.59 2.50
C PHE A 41 -21.46 -3.73 3.71
N GLN A 42 -20.82 -2.57 3.91
CA GLN A 42 -21.09 -1.64 5.02
C GLN A 42 -21.95 -0.42 4.61
N LYS A 43 -22.81 -0.54 3.58
CA LYS A 43 -23.60 0.57 3.03
C LYS A 43 -22.74 1.72 2.48
N PHE A 44 -21.71 1.37 1.70
CA PHE A 44 -20.82 2.31 0.99
C PHE A 44 -20.21 3.40 1.88
N ASN A 45 -19.58 2.96 2.97
CA ASN A 45 -18.91 3.86 3.91
C ASN A 45 -17.54 4.30 3.36
N TRP A 46 -17.49 5.48 2.73
CA TRP A 46 -16.28 6.10 2.16
C TRP A 46 -15.06 6.10 3.11
N PRO A 47 -15.19 6.44 4.40
CA PRO A 47 -14.12 6.29 5.39
C PRO A 47 -13.46 4.90 5.43
N VAL A 48 -14.22 3.82 5.24
CA VAL A 48 -13.69 2.45 5.28
C VAL A 48 -12.83 2.16 4.06
N LEU A 49 -13.28 2.61 2.89
CA LEU A 49 -12.54 2.52 1.63
C LEU A 49 -11.18 3.23 1.76
N TYR A 50 -11.19 4.47 2.27
CA TYR A 50 -9.96 5.24 2.50
C TYR A 50 -8.97 4.52 3.42
N LYS A 51 -9.46 3.96 4.54
CA LYS A 51 -8.61 3.22 5.49
C LYS A 51 -8.02 1.97 4.85
N ALA A 52 -8.81 1.23 4.08
CA ALA A 52 -8.36 0.02 3.40
C ALA A 52 -7.28 0.29 2.34
N ILE A 53 -7.42 1.38 1.57
CA ILE A 53 -6.39 1.81 0.61
C ILE A 53 -5.08 2.14 1.33
N ILE A 54 -5.14 2.90 2.44
CA ILE A 54 -3.96 3.24 3.24
C ILE A 54 -3.27 1.98 3.77
N ILE A 55 -4.04 1.01 4.29
CA ILE A 55 -3.51 -0.27 4.78
C ILE A 55 -2.85 -1.03 3.62
N GLY A 56 -3.49 -1.10 2.46
CA GLY A 56 -2.92 -1.75 1.27
C GLY A 56 -1.58 -1.14 0.84
N ILE A 57 -1.49 0.20 0.82
CA ILE A 57 -0.24 0.91 0.52
C ILE A 57 0.85 0.56 1.54
N LEU A 58 0.53 0.57 2.85
CA LEU A 58 1.50 0.23 3.89
C LEU A 58 2.01 -1.21 3.78
N VAL A 59 1.12 -2.17 3.53
CA VAL A 59 1.50 -3.57 3.28
C VAL A 59 2.38 -3.68 2.05
N GLY A 60 2.05 -2.94 0.98
CA GLY A 60 2.88 -2.85 -0.23
C GLY A 60 4.28 -2.30 0.03
N VAL A 61 4.42 -1.25 0.86
CA VAL A 61 5.72 -0.70 1.28
C VAL A 61 6.52 -1.72 2.07
N ILE A 62 5.90 -2.41 3.02
CA ILE A 62 6.56 -3.44 3.81
C ILE A 62 7.06 -4.55 2.87
N ALA A 63 6.22 -5.04 1.96
CA ALA A 63 6.60 -6.06 1.00
C ALA A 63 7.76 -5.62 0.09
N ASP A 64 7.77 -4.35 -0.34
CA ASP A 64 8.86 -3.77 -1.14
C ASP A 64 10.19 -3.76 -0.37
N ILE A 65 10.16 -3.35 0.91
CA ILE A 65 11.33 -3.37 1.79
C ILE A 65 11.85 -4.80 1.98
N PHE A 66 10.96 -5.77 2.20
CA PHE A 66 11.34 -7.17 2.32
C PHE A 66 11.91 -7.73 1.01
N GLY A 67 11.38 -7.34 -0.14
CA GLY A 67 11.93 -7.70 -1.45
C GLY A 67 13.35 -7.19 -1.63
N LEU A 68 13.58 -5.90 -1.34
CA LEU A 68 14.91 -5.29 -1.38
C LEU A 68 15.89 -5.97 -0.42
N LEU A 69 15.45 -6.31 0.79
CA LEU A 69 16.28 -7.01 1.78
C LEU A 69 16.67 -8.42 1.31
N SER A 70 15.72 -9.15 0.72
CA SER A 70 15.94 -10.47 0.15
C SER A 70 16.96 -10.43 -0.98
N ASP A 71 16.81 -9.49 -1.93
CA ASP A 71 17.76 -9.32 -3.03
C ASP A 71 19.16 -8.93 -2.53
N PHE A 72 19.23 -8.12 -1.48
CA PHE A 72 20.49 -7.73 -0.84
C PHE A 72 21.21 -8.93 -0.20
N LEU A 73 20.46 -9.81 0.47
CA LEU A 73 20.99 -11.06 1.03
C LEU A 73 21.43 -12.03 -0.06
N LYS A 74 20.66 -12.14 -1.15
CA LYS A 74 20.96 -13.02 -2.28
C LYS A 74 22.20 -12.60 -3.06
N LYS A 75 22.48 -11.28 -3.12
CA LYS A 75 23.67 -10.73 -3.79
C LYS A 75 24.96 -10.87 -2.96
N LYS A 76 24.85 -11.15 -1.66
CA LYS A 76 25.98 -11.30 -0.74
C LYS A 76 26.41 -12.77 -0.54
N SER A 77 25.59 -13.73 -0.96
CA SER A 77 25.92 -15.17 -1.00
C SER A 77 26.51 -15.55 -2.35
#